data_AF-A0A2E6DL16-F1
#
_entry.id   AF-A0A2E6DL16-F1
#
_cell.length_a   1.000
_cell.length_b   1.000
_cell.length_c   1.000
_cell.angle_alpha   90.00
_cell.angle_beta   90.00
_cell.angle_gamma   90.00
#
_symmetry.space_group_name_H-M   'P 1'
#
loop_
_entity.id
_entity.type
_entity.pdbx_description
1 polymer ?
#
loop_
_entity_poly.entity_id
_entity_poly.type
_entity_poly.pdbx_seq_one_letter_code
_entity_poly.pdbx_strand_id
1 'polypeptide(L)'
;MLLVQEAVVLVYDGECDFCCRCANWLKKRADFPMSSGAEEDLRSLGLSPIEAKRSVWWINENERLAGHEAIGRALQGVGGVWALLGRAMTITPISWIASSVYRRVAANRHRFNK
;
A
#
# COMPACT_ATOMS: atom_id res chain seq x y z
N MET A 1 17.84 -22.42 -9.76
CA MET A 1 16.48 -22.08 -10.21
C MET A 1 15.92 -21.08 -9.21
N LEU A 2 16.29 -19.80 -9.37
CA LEU A 2 15.82 -18.71 -8.54
C LEU A 2 14.40 -18.37 -9.01
N LEU A 3 13.40 -18.60 -8.16
CA LEU A 3 12.05 -18.09 -8.38
C LEU A 3 12.15 -16.56 -8.37
N VAL A 4 12.07 -15.96 -9.55
CA VAL A 4 11.83 -14.53 -9.69
C VAL A 4 10.49 -14.25 -9.01
N GLN A 5 10.46 -13.23 -8.17
CA GLN A 5 9.30 -12.80 -7.40
C GLN A 5 8.22 -12.24 -8.35
N GLU A 6 7.41 -13.09 -8.99
CA GLU A 6 6.20 -12.68 -9.72
C GLU A 6 5.08 -12.19 -8.77
N ALA A 7 5.29 -12.31 -7.47
CA ALA A 7 4.28 -12.04 -6.46
C ALA A 7 4.16 -10.53 -6.22
N VAL A 8 3.00 -9.96 -6.55
CA VAL A 8 2.62 -8.59 -6.22
C VAL A 8 2.62 -8.40 -4.70
N VAL A 9 3.39 -7.45 -4.16
CA VAL A 9 3.45 -7.19 -2.71
C VAL A 9 2.94 -5.80 -2.38
N LEU A 10 1.92 -5.73 -1.51
CA LEU A 10 1.56 -4.51 -0.80
C LEU A 10 2.39 -4.40 0.48
N VAL A 11 3.29 -3.42 0.56
CA VAL A 11 4.11 -3.15 1.74
C VAL A 11 3.51 -2.00 2.53
N TYR A 12 3.31 -2.19 3.83
CA TYR A 12 2.80 -1.16 4.74
C TYR A 12 3.61 -1.09 6.03
N ASP A 13 3.48 0.01 6.78
CA ASP A 13 4.13 0.19 8.08
C ASP A 13 3.44 -0.68 9.15
N GLY A 14 4.11 -1.75 9.58
CA GLY A 14 3.63 -2.67 10.62
C GLY A 14 3.59 -2.09 12.04
N GLU A 15 4.25 -0.96 12.29
CA GLU A 15 4.20 -0.27 13.58
C GLU A 15 3.05 0.73 13.67
N CYS A 16 2.29 0.93 12.58
CA CYS A 16 1.17 1.86 12.50
C CYS A 16 -0.17 1.14 12.61
N ASP A 17 -0.90 1.35 13.72
CA ASP A 17 -2.20 0.70 13.97
C ASP A 17 -3.23 0.95 12.87
N PHE A 18 -3.29 2.17 12.34
CA PHE A 18 -4.19 2.50 11.23
C PHE A 18 -3.86 1.69 9.97
N CYS A 19 -2.58 1.62 9.60
CA CYS A 19 -2.11 0.84 8.46
C CYS A 19 -2.44 -0.65 8.66
N CYS A 20 -2.18 -1.19 9.85
CA CYS A 20 -2.49 -2.57 10.20
C CYS A 20 -3.99 -2.89 10.10
N ARG A 21 -4.87 -1.98 10.56
CA ARG A 21 -6.32 -2.14 10.42
C ARG A 21 -6.76 -2.16 8.95
N CYS A 22 -6.21 -1.26 8.12
CA CYS A 22 -6.48 -1.25 6.68
C CYS A 22 -5.96 -2.51 5.98
N ALA A 23 -4.74 -2.95 6.30
CA ALA A 23 -4.16 -4.18 5.75
C ALA A 23 -4.99 -5.41 6.13
N ASN A 24 -5.43 -5.52 7.38
CA ASN A 24 -6.31 -6.62 7.83
C ASN A 24 -7.68 -6.59 7.13
N TRP A 25 -8.21 -5.40 6.81
CA TRP A 25 -9.43 -5.27 6.03
C TRP A 25 -9.24 -5.76 4.58
N LEU A 26 -8.07 -5.47 3.97
CA LEU A 26 -7.70 -5.91 2.63
C LEU A 26 -7.45 -7.42 2.58
N LYS A 27 -6.74 -8.00 3.57
CA LYS A 27 -6.45 -9.45 3.64
C LYS A 27 -7.72 -10.31 3.61
N LYS A 28 -8.85 -9.77 4.08
CA LYS A 28 -10.15 -10.45 4.09
C LYS A 28 -10.90 -10.35 2.76
N ARG A 29 -10.42 -9.56 1.79
CA ARG A 29 -11.18 -9.13 0.60
C ARG A 29 -10.42 -9.24 -0.72
N ALA A 30 -9.10 -9.39 -0.67
CA ALA A 30 -8.28 -9.55 -1.85
C ALA A 30 -7.22 -10.62 -1.61
N ASP A 31 -6.85 -11.30 -2.69
CA ASP A 31 -5.84 -12.35 -2.70
C ASP A 31 -4.57 -11.82 -3.39
N PHE A 32 -3.78 -11.06 -2.62
CA PHE A 32 -2.44 -10.68 -3.02
C PHE A 32 -1.51 -10.62 -1.80
N PRO A 33 -0.21 -10.96 -1.97
CA PRO A 33 0.77 -10.88 -0.91
C PRO A 33 0.86 -9.49 -0.26
N MET A 34 1.07 -9.46 1.05
CA MET A 34 1.27 -8.23 1.81
C MET A 34 2.41 -8.39 2.80
N SER A 35 3.23 -7.36 2.94
CA SER A 35 4.32 -7.28 3.93
C SER A 35 4.06 -6.12 4.90
N SER A 36 4.27 -6.37 6.20
CA SER A 36 4.26 -5.34 7.24
C SER A 36 5.59 -4.58 7.34
N GLY A 37 6.48 -4.72 6.35
CA GLY A 37 7.80 -4.08 6.33
C GLY A 37 8.87 -4.87 7.07
N ALA A 38 8.79 -6.21 7.08
CA ALA A 38 9.85 -7.06 7.60
C ALA A 38 11.15 -6.82 6.81
N GLU A 39 12.31 -6.79 7.48
CA GLU A 39 13.57 -6.42 6.82
C GLU A 39 13.92 -7.32 5.63
N GLU A 40 13.55 -8.59 5.70
CA GLU A 40 13.79 -9.59 4.66
C GLU A 40 13.03 -9.22 3.37
N ASP A 41 11.74 -8.91 3.52
CA ASP A 41 10.86 -8.50 2.42
C ASP A 41 11.31 -7.15 1.84
N LEU A 42 11.70 -6.21 2.70
CA LEU A 42 12.19 -4.91 2.25
C LEU A 42 13.48 -5.05 1.42
N ARG A 43 14.41 -5.91 1.87
CA ARG A 43 15.62 -6.24 1.10
C ARG A 43 15.27 -6.90 -0.23
N SER A 44 14.32 -7.85 -0.27
CA SER A 44 13.93 -8.54 -1.50
C SER A 44 13.22 -7.63 -2.50
N LEU A 45 12.57 -6.56 -2.02
CA LEU A 45 11.84 -5.57 -2.82
C LEU A 45 12.66 -4.31 -3.15
N GLY A 46 13.91 -4.21 -2.66
CA GLY A 46 14.74 -3.03 -2.82
C GLY A 46 14.11 -1.77 -2.21
N LEU A 47 13.47 -1.92 -1.05
CA LEU A 47 12.92 -0.84 -0.23
C LEU A 47 13.78 -0.67 1.03
N SER A 48 14.03 0.56 1.44
CA SER A 48 14.60 0.83 2.75
C SER A 48 13.52 0.81 3.85
N PRO A 49 13.88 0.50 5.11
CA PRO A 49 12.96 0.64 6.25
C PRO A 49 12.38 2.04 6.39
N ILE A 50 13.15 3.08 6.03
CA ILE A 50 12.71 4.47 6.09
C ILE A 50 11.60 4.75 5.06
N GLU A 51 11.73 4.20 3.84
CA GLU A 51 10.70 4.32 2.80
C GLU A 51 9.42 3.57 3.16
N ALA A 52 9.55 2.36 3.71
CA ALA A 52 8.43 1.55 4.17
C ALA A 52 7.67 2.22 5.33
N LYS A 53 8.39 2.86 6.25
CA LYS A 53 7.78 3.66 7.33
C LYS A 53 7.15 4.96 6.82
N ARG A 54 7.62 5.53 5.71
CA ARG A 54 7.12 6.79 5.17
C ARG A 54 5.82 6.64 4.39
N SER A 55 5.70 5.55 3.64
CA SER A 55 4.56 5.32 2.77
C SER A 55 4.18 3.85 2.64
N VAL A 56 2.91 3.62 2.31
CA VAL A 56 2.49 2.33 1.75
C VAL A 56 2.99 2.21 0.31
N TRP A 57 3.36 1.00 -0.11
CA TRP A 57 3.90 0.69 -1.43
C TRP A 57 3.17 -0.47 -2.07
N TRP A 58 2.98 -0.40 -3.38
CA TRP A 58 2.57 -1.53 -4.21
C TRP A 58 3.70 -1.82 -5.19
N ILE A 59 4.27 -3.02 -5.10
CA ILE A 59 5.43 -3.41 -5.90
C ILE A 59 5.15 -4.74 -6.60
N ASN A 60 5.39 -4.76 -7.91
CA ASN A 60 5.49 -5.97 -8.73
C ASN A 60 6.52 -5.73 -9.85
N GLU A 61 6.65 -6.65 -10.79
CA GLU A 61 7.63 -6.55 -11.89
C GLU A 61 7.44 -5.30 -12.79
N ASN A 62 6.21 -4.79 -12.89
CA ASN A 62 5.84 -3.71 -13.82
C ASN A 62 5.55 -2.37 -13.12
N GLU A 63 5.22 -2.40 -11.83
CA GLU A 63 4.68 -1.27 -11.09
C GLU A 63 5.41 -1.07 -9.76
N ARG A 64 5.80 0.17 -9.49
CA ARG A 64 6.28 0.63 -8.18
C ARG A 64 5.52 1.90 -7.80
N LEU A 65 4.41 1.73 -7.09
CA LEU A 65 3.50 2.81 -6.71
C LEU A 65 3.61 3.08 -5.21
N ALA A 66 3.44 4.35 -4.82
CA ALA A 66 3.50 4.77 -3.42
C ALA A 66 2.22 5.50 -3.00
N GLY A 67 1.96 5.48 -1.70
CA GLY A 67 0.91 6.28 -1.07
C GLY A 67 -0.48 6.04 -1.65
N HIS A 68 -1.17 7.10 -2.08
CA HIS A 68 -2.54 6.99 -2.57
C HIS A 68 -2.65 6.13 -3.84
N GLU A 69 -1.62 6.08 -4.68
CA GLU A 69 -1.61 5.24 -5.88
C GLU A 69 -1.50 3.76 -5.53
N ALA A 70 -0.66 3.41 -4.54
CA ALA A 70 -0.60 2.05 -4.00
C ALA A 70 -1.93 1.62 -3.38
N ILE A 71 -2.60 2.51 -2.64
CA ILE A 71 -3.94 2.25 -2.08
C ILE A 71 -4.95 2.05 -3.20
N GLY A 72 -4.95 2.93 -4.21
CA GLY A 72 -5.85 2.82 -5.35
C GLY A 72 -5.66 1.50 -6.10
N ARG A 73 -4.42 1.05 -6.25
CA ARG A 73 -4.10 -0.24 -6.88
C ARG A 73 -4.52 -1.43 -6.02
N ALA A 74 -4.34 -1.36 -4.71
CA ALA A 74 -4.83 -2.38 -3.77
C ALA A 74 -6.36 -2.51 -3.79
N LEU A 75 -7.08 -1.38 -3.84
CA LEU A 75 -8.55 -1.37 -3.97
C LEU A 75 -9.02 -1.94 -5.31
N GLN A 76 -8.25 -1.75 -6.38
CA GLN A 76 -8.50 -2.43 -7.65
C GLN A 76 -8.36 -3.95 -7.55
N GLY A 77 -7.42 -4.45 -6.74
CA GLY A 77 -7.29 -5.88 -6.44
C GLY A 77 -8.46 -6.49 -5.65
N VAL A 78 -9.24 -5.67 -4.92
CA VAL A 78 -10.46 -6.12 -4.23
C VAL A 78 -11.62 -6.37 -5.21
N GLY A 79 -11.69 -5.63 -6.32
CA GLY A 79 -12.75 -5.78 -7.32
C GLY A 79 -14.07 -5.07 -6.98
N GLY A 80 -15.08 -5.24 -7.84
CA GLY A 80 -16.41 -4.66 -7.69
C GLY A 80 -16.41 -3.12 -7.58
N VAL A 81 -17.21 -2.59 -6.67
CA VAL A 81 -17.28 -1.13 -6.40
C VAL A 81 -15.94 -0.58 -5.91
N TRP A 82 -15.12 -1.39 -5.22
CA TRP A 82 -13.81 -0.97 -4.73
C TRP A 82 -12.82 -0.72 -5.87
N ALA A 83 -12.91 -1.49 -6.96
CA ALA A 83 -12.08 -1.24 -8.13
C ALA A 83 -12.43 0.09 -8.81
N LEU A 84 -13.71 0.46 -8.83
CA LEU A 84 -14.13 1.78 -9.33
C LEU A 84 -13.57 2.91 -8.45
N LEU A 85 -13.67 2.77 -7.12
CA LEU A 85 -13.09 3.73 -6.19
C LEU A 85 -11.57 3.83 -6.33
N GLY A 86 -10.88 2.69 -6.46
CA GLY A 86 -9.44 2.63 -6.67
C GLY A 86 -8.99 3.32 -7.96
N ARG A 87 -9.74 3.16 -9.06
CA ARG A 87 -9.50 3.89 -10.32
C ARG A 87 -9.83 5.38 -10.19
N ALA A 88 -10.88 5.74 -9.48
CA ALA A 88 -11.20 7.15 -9.23
C ALA A 88 -10.06 7.87 -8.51
N MET A 89 -9.37 7.20 -7.58
CA MET A 89 -8.20 7.74 -6.88
C MET A 89 -7.01 8.05 -7.80
N THR A 90 -6.95 7.49 -9.01
CA THR A 90 -5.87 7.77 -9.98
C THR A 90 -6.28 8.82 -11.03
N ILE A 91 -7.56 9.21 -11.10
CA ILE A 91 -8.07 10.17 -12.08
C ILE A 91 -8.02 11.59 -11.51
N THR A 92 -7.54 12.55 -12.29
CA THR A 92 -7.57 13.99 -11.96
C THR A 92 -9.00 14.53 -12.10
N PRO A 93 -9.54 15.33 -11.16
CA PRO A 93 -8.87 15.99 -10.01
C PRO A 93 -8.90 15.19 -8.70
N ILE A 94 -9.56 14.04 -8.66
CA ILE A 94 -9.73 13.23 -7.44
C ILE A 94 -8.37 12.78 -6.88
N SER A 95 -7.40 12.46 -7.75
CA SER A 95 -6.03 12.12 -7.37
C SER A 95 -5.34 13.20 -6.51
N TRP A 96 -5.59 14.49 -6.75
CA TRP A 96 -5.02 15.57 -5.94
C TRP A 96 -5.59 15.61 -4.51
N ILE A 97 -6.90 15.36 -4.40
CA ILE A 97 -7.59 15.26 -3.11
C ILE A 97 -7.07 14.02 -2.38
N ALA A 98 -7.01 12.87 -3.06
CA ALA A 98 -6.52 11.62 -2.51
C ALA A 98 -5.08 11.76 -1.99
N SER A 99 -4.20 12.37 -2.78
CA SER A 99 -2.81 12.67 -2.38
C SER A 99 -2.74 13.56 -1.14
N SER A 100 -3.60 14.59 -1.06
CA SER A 100 -3.64 15.51 0.07
C SER A 100 -4.18 14.86 1.36
N VAL A 101 -5.23 14.05 1.24
CA VAL A 101 -5.78 13.26 2.36
C VAL A 101 -4.74 12.26 2.83
N TYR A 102 -4.11 11.53 1.91
CA TYR A 102 -3.05 10.58 2.23
C TYR A 102 -1.90 11.24 2.99
N ARG A 103 -1.39 12.38 2.51
CA ARG A 103 -0.33 13.14 3.21
C ARG A 103 -0.72 13.50 4.64
N ARG A 104 -1.97 13.91 4.87
CA ARG A 104 -2.46 14.22 6.23
C ARG A 104 -2.49 12.97 7.11
N VAL A 105 -2.98 11.84 6.59
CA VAL A 105 -2.99 10.57 7.34
C VAL A 105 -1.57 10.12 7.65
N ALA A 106 -0.69 10.11 6.65
CA ALA A 106 0.71 9.71 6.80
C ALA A 106 1.46 10.61 7.80
N ALA A 107 1.23 11.93 7.79
CA ALA A 107 1.83 12.85 8.75
C ALA A 107 1.29 12.65 10.18
N ASN A 108 0.05 12.16 10.33
CA ASN A 108 -0.57 11.90 11.63
C ASN A 108 -0.46 10.43 12.06
N ARG A 109 0.26 9.56 11.34
CA ARG A 109 0.32 8.11 11.63
C ARG A 109 0.79 7.79 13.04
N HIS A 110 1.74 8.56 13.57
CA HIS A 110 2.20 8.44 14.96
C HIS A 110 1.13 8.74 16.01
N ARG A 111 0.09 9.52 15.66
CA ARG A 111 -1.04 9.85 16.54
C ARG A 111 -2.14 8.80 16.49
N PHE A 112 -2.13 7.94 15.48
CA PHE A 112 -3.08 6.85 15.35
C PHE A 112 -2.59 5.57 16.05
N ASN A 113 -1.36 5.55 16.58
CA ASN A 113 -0.95 4.54 17.56
C ASN A 113 -1.78 4.70 18.83
N LYS A 114 -2.70 3.77 19.05
CA LYS A 114 -3.61 3.75 20.20
C LYS A 114 -4.02 2.33 20.53
#